data_AF-A0A7Y7D119-F1
#
_entry.id   AF-A0A7Y7D119-F1
#
_cell.length_a   1.000
_cell.length_b   1.000
_cell.length_c   1.000
_cell.angle_alpha   90.00
_cell.angle_beta   90.00
_cell.angle_gamma   90.00
#
_symmetry.space_group_name_H-M   'P 1'
#
loop_
_entity.id
_entity.type
_entity.pdbx_description
1 polymer ?
#
loop_
_entity_poly.entity_id
_entity_poly.type
_entity_poly.pdbx_seq_one_letter_code
_entity_poly.pdbx_strand_id
1 'polypeptide(L)'
;MQMFLPFPAFLMRCLAVMWLGCWGAVQPVAAADRTQVEAFLKITGFDVALDSIALSASTAPDMLGVDAGAFGSQWTEMSEDVFDTDKMRGLALDILENTLDDAALDHAAAFYASDLGKRLVRAENSSHLIEDDEVKQLAGNRIISDLVKAGSKRVAMYQRMGSAIDAAGTGVKALQQIQFRFLMAAAAAGVIDLELDADELRALMKEQEGELRLSLQASSLAASAYTYQEFSDAEVQAYVEALEEEPMQRVYELLNAVQYEITANRFEELAHRMAELTPGQDI
;
A
#
# COMPACT_ATOMS: atom_id res chain seq x y z
N MET A 1 -21.74 -36.18 79.09
CA MET A 1 -20.88 -36.91 78.15
C MET A 1 -21.18 -36.34 76.77
N GLN A 2 -20.13 -35.90 76.05
CA GLN A 2 -20.02 -35.59 74.61
C GLN A 2 -21.25 -35.94 73.73
N MET A 3 -21.71 -35.16 72.73
CA MET A 3 -20.95 -34.45 71.70
C MET A 3 -21.92 -33.73 70.72
N PHE A 4 -21.38 -32.70 70.06
CA PHE A 4 -21.72 -32.18 68.72
C PHE A 4 -23.16 -31.76 68.39
N LEU A 5 -23.37 -30.44 68.42
CA LEU A 5 -24.35 -29.73 67.59
C LEU A 5 -23.91 -29.76 66.11
N PRO A 6 -24.85 -29.88 65.15
CA PRO A 6 -24.54 -30.02 63.73
C PRO A 6 -24.00 -28.70 63.16
N PHE A 7 -22.90 -28.82 62.42
CA PHE A 7 -22.35 -27.76 61.57
C PHE A 7 -23.44 -27.23 60.62
N PRO A 8 -23.77 -25.94 60.63
CA PRO A 8 -24.65 -25.36 59.63
C PRO A 8 -23.89 -25.30 58.29
N ALA A 9 -24.56 -25.77 57.24
CA ALA A 9 -24.12 -25.81 55.84
C ALA A 9 -23.96 -24.41 55.22
N PHE A 10 -23.13 -23.55 55.82
CA PHE A 10 -22.88 -22.18 55.36
C PHE A 10 -21.44 -21.96 54.86
N LEU A 11 -20.53 -22.91 55.06
CA LEU A 11 -19.13 -22.78 54.64
C LEU A 11 -18.80 -23.35 53.25
N MET A 12 -19.81 -23.75 52.47
CA MET A 12 -19.65 -24.32 51.12
C MET A 12 -20.44 -23.53 50.06
N ARG A 13 -20.53 -22.21 50.23
CA ARG A 13 -21.05 -21.28 49.21
C ARG A 13 -20.13 -20.09 48.91
N CYS A 14 -18.97 -20.00 49.56
CA CYS A 14 -18.01 -18.91 49.32
C CYS A 14 -16.93 -19.21 48.26
N LEU A 15 -16.96 -20.39 47.61
CA LEU A 15 -16.03 -20.76 46.54
C LEU A 15 -16.66 -20.80 45.14
N ALA A 16 -17.93 -20.37 44.99
CA ALA A 16 -18.64 -20.34 43.70
C ALA A 16 -18.95 -18.93 43.17
N VAL A 17 -18.54 -17.87 43.87
CA VAL A 17 -18.74 -16.47 43.44
C VAL A 17 -17.46 -15.85 42.87
N MET A 18 -16.32 -16.52 43.02
CA MET A 18 -15.02 -16.06 42.51
C MET A 18 -14.64 -16.70 41.15
N TRP A 19 -15.65 -17.12 40.37
CA TRP A 19 -15.49 -17.72 39.03
C TRP A 19 -16.59 -17.25 38.06
N LEU A 20 -17.09 -16.02 38.28
CA LEU A 20 -18.12 -15.39 37.44
C LEU A 20 -17.86 -13.88 37.24
N GLY A 21 -16.58 -13.48 37.31
CA GLY A 21 -16.13 -12.09 37.12
C GLY A 21 -15.25 -11.84 35.89
N CYS A 22 -14.97 -12.86 35.08
CA CYS A 22 -14.12 -12.74 33.88
C CYS A 22 -14.89 -13.09 32.59
N TRP A 23 -16.15 -12.67 32.48
CA TRP A 23 -16.69 -12.35 31.17
C TRP A 23 -16.43 -10.86 30.93
N GLY A 24 -15.16 -10.54 30.66
CA GLY A 24 -14.88 -9.33 29.90
C GLY A 24 -15.65 -9.50 28.60
N ALA A 25 -16.59 -8.59 28.35
CA ALA A 25 -17.21 -8.47 27.05
C ALA A 25 -16.08 -8.26 26.06
N VAL A 26 -15.74 -9.31 25.30
CA VAL A 26 -15.03 -9.14 24.04
C VAL A 26 -16.03 -8.34 23.20
N GLN A 27 -15.87 -7.02 23.18
CA GLN A 27 -16.58 -6.19 22.22
C GLN A 27 -16.17 -6.75 20.85
N PRO A 28 -17.12 -7.08 19.97
CA PRO A 28 -16.74 -7.30 18.59
C PRO A 28 -16.05 -6.02 18.13
N VAL A 29 -14.82 -6.14 17.62
CA VAL A 29 -14.22 -5.08 16.83
C VAL A 29 -15.21 -4.83 15.70
N ALA A 30 -15.86 -3.66 15.71
CA ALA A 30 -16.76 -3.28 14.64
C ALA A 30 -15.90 -3.08 13.39
N ALA A 31 -16.31 -3.70 12.28
CA ALA A 31 -15.80 -3.33 10.98
C ALA A 31 -16.12 -1.85 10.73
N ALA A 32 -15.17 -1.10 10.16
CA ALA A 32 -15.38 0.30 9.82
C ALA A 32 -16.60 0.44 8.87
N ASP A 33 -17.42 1.48 9.06
CA ASP A 33 -18.55 1.75 8.15
C ASP A 33 -18.03 2.00 6.73
N ARG A 34 -18.53 1.26 5.73
CA ARG A 34 -18.10 1.36 4.32
C ARG A 34 -18.05 2.80 3.83
N THR A 35 -19.05 3.59 4.20
CA THR A 35 -19.14 5.01 3.83
C THR A 35 -17.99 5.83 4.43
N GLN A 36 -17.60 5.52 5.67
CA GLN A 36 -16.49 6.16 6.36
C GLN A 36 -15.15 5.77 5.73
N VAL A 37 -14.95 4.49 5.40
CA VAL A 37 -13.75 4.01 4.68
C VAL A 37 -13.64 4.68 3.31
N GLU A 38 -14.73 4.74 2.54
CA GLU A 38 -14.73 5.39 1.22
C GLU A 38 -14.40 6.89 1.31
N ALA A 39 -14.99 7.59 2.29
CA ALA A 39 -14.67 8.99 2.54
C ALA A 39 -13.20 9.17 2.93
N PHE A 40 -12.66 8.25 3.73
CA PHE A 40 -11.27 8.26 4.13
C PHE A 40 -10.32 8.05 2.95
N LEU A 41 -10.57 7.05 2.08
CA LEU A 41 -9.73 6.80 0.91
C LEU A 41 -9.64 8.01 -0.03
N LYS A 42 -10.77 8.72 -0.22
CA LYS A 42 -10.81 9.97 -0.99
C LYS A 42 -10.01 11.09 -0.33
N ILE A 43 -10.09 11.18 1.00
CA ILE A 43 -9.40 12.22 1.77
C ILE A 43 -7.90 11.96 1.79
N THR A 44 -7.45 10.70 1.84
CA THR A 44 -6.03 10.34 1.84
C THR A 44 -5.41 10.24 0.44
N GLY A 45 -6.21 10.37 -0.63
CA GLY A 45 -5.76 10.20 -2.01
C GLY A 45 -5.42 8.75 -2.36
N PHE A 46 -5.84 7.79 -1.55
CA PHE A 46 -5.58 6.37 -1.81
C PHE A 46 -6.40 5.84 -2.99
N ASP A 47 -7.56 6.41 -3.27
CA ASP A 47 -8.33 6.13 -4.49
C ASP A 47 -7.51 6.44 -5.75
N VAL A 48 -6.81 7.58 -5.77
CA VAL A 48 -5.87 7.95 -6.84
C VAL A 48 -4.68 6.98 -6.89
N ALA A 49 -4.18 6.54 -5.74
CA ALA A 49 -3.11 5.56 -5.68
C ALA A 49 -3.54 4.19 -6.26
N LEU A 50 -4.80 3.79 -6.10
CA LEU A 50 -5.35 2.59 -6.75
C LEU A 50 -5.52 2.78 -8.25
N ASP A 51 -5.95 3.96 -8.69
CA ASP A 51 -6.05 4.27 -10.13
C ASP A 51 -4.69 4.21 -10.82
N SER A 52 -3.62 4.59 -10.11
CA SER A 52 -2.25 4.49 -10.64
C SER A 52 -1.80 3.06 -10.94
N ILE A 53 -2.42 2.04 -10.32
CA ILE A 53 -2.17 0.64 -10.65
C ILE A 53 -2.56 0.37 -12.11
N ALA A 54 -3.64 0.97 -12.61
CA ALA A 54 -4.04 0.79 -14.00
C ALA A 54 -3.00 1.32 -14.98
N LEU A 55 -2.27 2.38 -14.62
CA LEU A 55 -1.16 2.89 -15.44
C LEU A 55 -0.01 1.88 -15.53
N SER A 56 0.22 1.08 -14.48
CA SER A 56 1.25 0.03 -14.48
C SER A 56 0.96 -1.11 -15.47
N ALA A 57 -0.29 -1.27 -15.92
CA ALA A 57 -0.65 -2.25 -16.95
C ALA A 57 0.17 -2.05 -18.23
N SER A 58 0.47 -0.80 -18.59
CA SER A 58 1.27 -0.47 -19.78
C SER A 58 2.71 -1.03 -19.70
N THR A 59 3.24 -1.24 -18.51
CA THR A 59 4.61 -1.77 -18.28
C THR A 59 4.69 -3.29 -18.22
N ALA A 60 3.55 -3.98 -18.17
CA ALA A 60 3.51 -5.43 -18.04
C ALA A 60 4.22 -6.19 -19.18
N PRO A 61 4.14 -5.76 -20.46
CA PRO A 61 4.85 -6.43 -21.55
C PRO A 61 6.38 -6.33 -21.40
N ASP A 62 6.89 -5.17 -20.95
CA ASP A 62 8.31 -4.97 -20.67
C ASP A 62 8.82 -5.92 -19.59
N MET A 63 8.01 -6.16 -18.53
CA MET A 63 8.34 -7.12 -17.47
C MET A 63 8.45 -8.57 -17.99
N LEU A 64 7.74 -8.89 -19.07
CA LEU A 64 7.78 -10.21 -19.72
C LEU A 64 8.82 -10.26 -20.87
N GLY A 65 9.43 -9.14 -21.22
CA GLY A 65 10.28 -9.03 -22.41
C GLY A 65 9.51 -9.20 -23.72
N VAL A 66 8.22 -8.90 -23.73
CA VAL A 66 7.33 -9.04 -24.89
C VAL A 66 6.97 -7.65 -25.42
N ASP A 67 6.96 -7.48 -26.74
CA ASP A 67 6.49 -6.24 -27.37
C ASP A 67 4.97 -6.13 -27.24
N ALA A 68 4.49 -5.13 -26.50
CA ALA A 68 3.08 -4.80 -26.35
C ALA A 68 2.37 -4.61 -27.71
N GLY A 69 3.10 -4.06 -28.69
CA GLY A 69 2.60 -3.84 -30.05
C GLY A 69 2.20 -5.12 -30.77
N ALA A 70 2.77 -6.27 -30.37
CA ALA A 70 2.49 -7.57 -30.98
C ALA A 70 1.04 -8.06 -30.78
N PHE A 71 0.33 -7.51 -29.81
CA PHE A 71 -1.05 -7.88 -29.47
C PHE A 71 -2.09 -6.83 -29.93
N GLY A 72 -1.64 -5.67 -30.40
CA GLY A 72 -2.48 -4.60 -30.93
C GLY A 72 -3.59 -4.16 -29.97
N SER A 73 -4.79 -3.89 -30.50
CA SER A 73 -5.94 -3.42 -29.70
C SER A 73 -6.46 -4.43 -28.68
N GLN A 74 -6.21 -5.73 -28.88
CA GLN A 74 -6.62 -6.77 -27.92
C GLN A 74 -5.91 -6.60 -26.58
N TRP A 75 -4.65 -6.14 -26.61
CA TRP A 75 -3.91 -5.81 -25.39
C TRP A 75 -4.57 -4.67 -24.63
N THR A 76 -4.87 -3.56 -25.30
CA THR A 76 -5.50 -2.39 -24.68
C THR A 76 -6.82 -2.77 -24.02
N GLU A 77 -7.74 -3.40 -24.75
CA GLU A 77 -9.06 -3.79 -24.24
C GLU A 77 -8.96 -4.76 -23.04
N MET A 78 -8.10 -5.76 -23.14
CA MET A 78 -7.89 -6.71 -22.03
C MET A 78 -7.26 -6.03 -20.82
N SER A 79 -6.25 -5.18 -21.01
CA SER A 79 -5.59 -4.47 -19.91
C SER A 79 -6.56 -3.52 -19.20
N GLU A 80 -7.42 -2.82 -19.93
CA GLU A 80 -8.45 -1.95 -19.35
C GLU A 80 -9.47 -2.74 -18.51
N ASP A 81 -9.90 -3.92 -18.98
CA ASP A 81 -10.86 -4.76 -18.24
C ASP A 81 -10.24 -5.43 -16.99
N VAL A 82 -8.98 -5.86 -17.09
CA VAL A 82 -8.25 -6.47 -15.97
C VAL A 82 -7.99 -5.44 -14.87
N PHE A 83 -7.57 -4.22 -15.25
CA PHE A 83 -7.23 -3.13 -14.34
C PHE A 83 -8.38 -2.11 -14.19
N ASP A 84 -9.63 -2.58 -14.28
CA ASP A 84 -10.81 -1.75 -14.04
C ASP A 84 -10.74 -1.13 -12.64
N THR A 85 -10.65 0.21 -12.60
CA THR A 85 -10.47 0.97 -11.36
C THR A 85 -11.63 0.84 -10.39
N ASP A 86 -12.86 0.67 -10.87
CA ASP A 86 -14.02 0.51 -10.00
C ASP A 86 -14.02 -0.87 -9.33
N LYS A 87 -13.62 -1.92 -10.07
CA LYS A 87 -13.38 -3.26 -9.49
C LYS A 87 -12.26 -3.23 -8.44
N MET A 88 -11.13 -2.56 -8.74
CA MET A 88 -10.01 -2.46 -7.81
C MET A 88 -10.38 -1.70 -6.52
N ARG A 89 -11.10 -0.58 -6.64
CA ARG A 89 -11.61 0.16 -5.47
C ARG A 89 -12.61 -0.67 -4.66
N GLY A 90 -13.49 -1.42 -5.33
CA GLY A 90 -14.40 -2.36 -4.66
C GLY A 90 -13.65 -3.38 -3.81
N LEU A 91 -12.61 -4.01 -4.39
CA LEU A 91 -11.74 -4.96 -3.68
C LEU A 91 -11.00 -4.31 -2.50
N ALA A 92 -10.49 -3.09 -2.67
CA ALA A 92 -9.84 -2.35 -1.60
C ALA A 92 -10.79 -2.08 -0.42
N LEU A 93 -12.01 -1.63 -0.70
CA LEU A 93 -13.03 -1.41 0.32
C LEU A 93 -13.38 -2.70 1.07
N ASP A 94 -13.56 -3.81 0.34
CA ASP A 94 -13.88 -5.10 0.94
C ASP A 94 -12.76 -5.59 1.88
N ILE A 95 -11.49 -5.35 1.54
CA ILE A 95 -10.36 -5.70 2.43
C ILE A 95 -10.31 -4.74 3.63
N LEU A 96 -10.41 -3.43 3.39
CA LEU A 96 -10.24 -2.41 4.43
C LEU A 96 -11.34 -2.42 5.48
N GLU A 97 -12.60 -2.64 5.09
CA GLU A 97 -13.72 -2.76 6.03
C GLU A 97 -13.47 -3.82 7.12
N ASN A 98 -12.77 -4.90 6.76
CA ASN A 98 -12.52 -6.02 7.66
C ASN A 98 -11.20 -5.92 8.44
N THR A 99 -10.36 -4.94 8.13
CA THR A 99 -8.96 -4.90 8.60
C THR A 99 -8.52 -3.57 9.20
N LEU A 100 -9.20 -2.48 8.86
CA LEU A 100 -8.88 -1.14 9.33
C LEU A 100 -9.44 -0.93 10.73
N ASP A 101 -8.56 -0.52 11.64
CA ASP A 101 -8.93 -0.20 13.03
C ASP A 101 -9.56 1.19 13.09
N ASP A 102 -10.75 1.30 13.71
CA ASP A 102 -11.51 2.55 13.82
C ASP A 102 -10.70 3.67 14.51
N ALA A 103 -9.87 3.35 15.51
CA ALA A 103 -9.09 4.36 16.22
C ALA A 103 -7.93 4.89 15.37
N ALA A 104 -7.27 4.02 14.60
CA ALA A 104 -6.26 4.43 13.64
C ALA A 104 -6.88 5.27 12.50
N LEU A 105 -8.06 4.87 12.02
CA LEU A 105 -8.83 5.60 11.03
C LEU A 105 -9.23 7.00 11.51
N ASP A 106 -9.84 7.10 12.70
CA ASP A 106 -10.25 8.39 13.27
C ASP A 106 -9.06 9.33 13.49
N HIS A 107 -7.93 8.78 13.94
CA HIS A 107 -6.70 9.54 14.12
C HIS A 107 -6.20 10.13 12.79
N ALA A 108 -6.07 9.29 11.75
CA ALA A 108 -5.63 9.75 10.44
C ALA A 108 -6.63 10.75 9.82
N ALA A 109 -7.93 10.46 9.92
CA ALA A 109 -8.99 11.35 9.44
C ALA A 109 -8.93 12.73 10.12
N ALA A 110 -8.64 12.80 11.42
CA ALA A 110 -8.48 14.06 12.13
C ALA A 110 -7.31 14.90 11.59
N PHE A 111 -6.16 14.28 11.30
CA PHE A 111 -5.02 14.97 10.68
C PHE A 111 -5.39 15.49 9.29
N TYR A 112 -5.95 14.64 8.42
CA TYR A 112 -6.30 15.05 7.06
C TYR A 112 -7.45 16.06 6.99
N ALA A 113 -8.31 16.12 8.01
CA ALA A 113 -9.32 17.15 8.15
C ALA A 113 -8.76 18.54 8.52
N SER A 114 -7.51 18.62 8.98
CA SER A 114 -6.84 19.89 9.29
C SER A 114 -6.56 20.74 8.03
N ASP A 115 -6.23 22.02 8.22
CA ASP A 115 -5.88 22.90 7.10
C ASP A 115 -4.59 22.46 6.38
N LEU A 116 -3.62 21.92 7.12
CA LEU A 116 -2.39 21.37 6.56
C LEU A 116 -2.70 20.09 5.78
N GLY A 117 -3.41 19.13 6.38
CA GLY A 117 -3.80 17.87 5.74
C GLY A 117 -4.52 18.10 4.40
N LYS A 118 -5.54 18.97 4.37
CA LYS A 118 -6.25 19.34 3.14
C LYS A 118 -5.36 19.97 2.07
N ARG A 119 -4.31 20.70 2.46
CA ARG A 119 -3.35 21.28 1.51
C ARG A 119 -2.40 20.23 0.95
N LEU A 120 -1.91 19.31 1.80
CA LEU A 120 -1.06 18.19 1.39
C LEU A 120 -1.78 17.33 0.34
N VAL A 121 -3.01 16.91 0.61
CA VAL A 121 -3.83 16.11 -0.31
C VAL A 121 -4.02 16.79 -1.66
N ARG A 122 -4.23 18.12 -1.68
CA ARG A 122 -4.32 18.87 -2.94
C ARG A 122 -3.00 18.85 -3.72
N ALA A 123 -1.87 18.95 -3.03
CA ALA A 123 -0.56 18.90 -3.67
C ALA A 123 -0.23 17.50 -4.17
N GLU A 124 -0.52 16.46 -3.38
CA GLU A 124 -0.37 15.04 -3.75
C GLU A 124 -1.21 14.73 -4.99
N ASN A 125 -2.51 15.05 -4.98
CA ASN A 125 -3.38 14.84 -6.14
C ASN A 125 -2.91 15.63 -7.38
N SER A 126 -2.46 16.86 -7.21
CA SER A 126 -1.93 17.66 -8.33
C SER A 126 -0.65 17.05 -8.93
N SER A 127 0.21 16.49 -8.08
CA SER A 127 1.42 15.77 -8.49
C SER A 127 1.08 14.48 -9.25
N HIS A 128 0.03 13.76 -8.82
CA HIS A 128 -0.44 12.55 -9.49
C HIS A 128 -1.06 12.81 -10.88
N LEU A 129 -1.67 13.97 -11.12
CA LEU A 129 -2.25 14.33 -12.43
C LEU A 129 -1.22 14.52 -13.56
N ILE A 130 0.07 14.60 -13.23
CA ILE A 130 1.12 14.69 -14.23
C ILE A 130 1.45 13.27 -14.69
N GLU A 131 1.01 12.93 -15.89
CA GLU A 131 1.21 11.60 -16.50
C GLU A 131 2.69 11.28 -16.78
N ASP A 132 3.52 12.32 -16.96
CA ASP A 132 4.96 12.17 -17.22
C ASP A 132 5.75 12.11 -15.91
N ASP A 133 6.05 10.88 -15.48
CA ASP A 133 6.90 10.62 -14.32
C ASP A 133 8.33 11.11 -14.51
N GLU A 134 8.88 11.15 -15.74
CA GLU A 134 10.25 11.62 -15.98
C GLU A 134 10.39 13.11 -15.68
N VAL A 135 9.38 13.92 -16.05
CA VAL A 135 9.36 15.35 -15.75
C VAL A 135 9.37 15.60 -14.24
N LYS A 136 8.54 14.86 -13.48
CA LYS A 136 8.51 14.95 -12.01
C LYS A 136 9.83 14.54 -11.40
N GLN A 137 10.40 13.43 -11.86
CA GLN A 137 11.69 12.93 -11.37
C GLN A 137 12.82 13.92 -11.66
N LEU A 138 12.88 14.50 -12.86
CA LEU A 138 13.91 15.48 -13.21
C LEU A 138 13.80 16.75 -12.36
N ALA A 139 12.58 17.29 -12.22
CA ALA A 139 12.33 18.48 -11.41
C ALA A 139 12.64 18.23 -9.92
N GLY A 140 12.16 17.11 -9.38
CA GLY A 140 12.44 16.67 -8.01
C GLY A 140 13.94 16.50 -7.73
N ASN A 141 14.66 15.85 -8.63
CA ASN A 141 16.12 15.68 -8.52
C ASN A 141 16.88 17.01 -8.52
N ARG A 142 16.42 17.98 -9.31
CA ARG A 142 16.98 19.34 -9.26
C ARG A 142 16.77 20.00 -7.91
N ILE A 143 15.55 19.92 -7.36
CA ILE A 143 15.23 20.46 -6.03
C ILE A 143 16.12 19.80 -4.97
N ILE A 144 16.26 18.47 -4.99
CA ILE A 144 17.14 17.73 -4.07
C ILE A 144 18.60 18.18 -4.19
N SER A 145 19.12 18.32 -5.41
CA SER A 145 20.49 18.81 -5.63
C SER A 145 20.72 20.17 -4.98
N ASP A 146 19.78 21.09 -5.14
CA ASP A 146 19.89 22.44 -4.58
C ASP A 146 19.72 22.45 -3.04
N LEU A 147 18.84 21.61 -2.49
CA LEU A 147 18.70 21.42 -1.04
C LEU A 147 19.98 20.85 -0.41
N VAL A 148 20.64 19.89 -1.07
CA VAL A 148 21.91 19.32 -0.62
C VAL A 148 23.01 20.38 -0.62
N LYS A 149 23.16 21.15 -1.71
CA LYS A 149 24.14 22.25 -1.79
C LYS A 149 23.92 23.31 -0.71
N ALA A 150 22.66 23.59 -0.38
CA ALA A 150 22.30 24.54 0.66
C ALA A 150 22.46 24.00 2.10
N GLY A 151 22.76 22.72 2.27
CA GLY A 151 22.82 22.08 3.60
C GLY A 151 21.46 22.05 4.30
N SER A 152 20.36 21.98 3.53
CA SER A 152 19.00 22.02 4.07
C SER A 152 18.65 20.76 4.84
N LYS A 153 17.93 20.92 5.95
CA LYS A 153 17.37 19.80 6.73
C LYS A 153 16.22 19.08 5.99
N ARG A 154 15.67 19.68 4.94
CA ARG A 154 14.51 19.18 4.20
C ARG A 154 14.76 17.80 3.57
N VAL A 155 16.00 17.50 3.15
CA VAL A 155 16.37 16.16 2.64
C VAL A 155 16.17 15.08 3.71
N ALA A 156 16.60 15.36 4.95
CA ALA A 156 16.41 14.43 6.07
C ALA A 156 14.93 14.29 6.46
N MET A 157 14.13 15.35 6.31
CA MET A 157 12.68 15.28 6.51
C MET A 157 12.01 14.33 5.50
N TYR A 158 12.36 14.41 4.22
CA TYR A 158 11.83 13.49 3.20
C TYR A 158 12.29 12.04 3.41
N GLN A 159 13.52 11.82 3.88
CA GLN A 159 13.99 10.47 4.26
C GLN A 159 13.18 9.88 5.42
N ARG A 160 12.88 10.70 6.44
CA ARG A 160 12.01 10.31 7.56
C ARG A 160 10.58 10.04 7.09
N MET A 161 10.05 10.89 6.22
CA MET A 161 8.73 10.71 5.59
C MET A 161 8.60 9.34 4.93
N GLY A 162 9.53 8.99 4.04
CA GLY A 162 9.51 7.68 3.37
C GLY A 162 9.64 6.51 4.36
N SER A 163 10.43 6.67 5.41
CA SER A 163 10.59 5.65 6.47
C SER A 163 9.35 5.49 7.32
N ALA A 164 8.58 6.57 7.54
CA ALA A 164 7.33 6.53 8.28
C ALA A 164 6.19 5.91 7.46
N ILE A 165 6.14 6.19 6.15
CA ILE A 165 5.16 5.61 5.22
C ILE A 165 5.39 4.11 5.02
N ASP A 166 6.64 3.65 4.92
CA ASP A 166 7.00 2.21 4.88
C ASP A 166 7.68 1.78 6.18
N ALA A 167 7.03 2.01 7.32
CA ALA A 167 7.58 1.67 8.64
C ALA A 167 7.91 0.18 8.79
N ALA A 168 7.16 -0.69 8.09
CA ALA A 168 7.38 -2.13 8.07
C ALA A 168 8.54 -2.56 7.14
N GLY A 169 9.09 -1.66 6.31
CA GLY A 169 10.16 -1.95 5.35
C GLY A 169 9.76 -3.01 4.32
N THR A 170 8.50 -2.98 3.90
CA THR A 170 7.88 -4.01 3.08
C THR A 170 7.87 -3.67 1.60
N GLY A 171 8.06 -2.41 1.21
CA GLY A 171 7.84 -1.97 -0.17
C GLY A 171 8.70 -2.71 -1.20
N VAL A 172 10.01 -2.85 -0.94
CA VAL A 172 10.93 -3.58 -1.83
C VAL A 172 10.52 -5.04 -1.98
N LYS A 173 10.19 -5.70 -0.86
CA LYS A 173 9.78 -7.11 -0.87
C LYS A 173 8.46 -7.30 -1.58
N ALA A 174 7.50 -6.38 -1.40
CA ALA A 174 6.21 -6.43 -2.05
C ALA A 174 6.33 -6.31 -3.57
N LEU A 175 7.13 -5.37 -4.07
CA LEU A 175 7.42 -5.24 -5.50
C LEU A 175 8.04 -6.51 -6.09
N GLN A 176 9.01 -7.11 -5.39
CA GLN A 176 9.59 -8.39 -5.79
C GLN A 176 8.54 -9.51 -5.79
N GLN A 177 7.64 -9.56 -4.80
CA GLN A 177 6.55 -10.54 -4.78
C GLN A 177 5.57 -10.36 -5.93
N ILE A 178 5.19 -9.12 -6.26
CA ILE A 178 4.32 -8.80 -7.42
C ILE A 178 4.99 -9.32 -8.70
N GLN A 179 6.25 -8.94 -8.94
CA GLN A 179 6.99 -9.39 -10.12
C GLN A 179 7.14 -10.91 -10.17
N PHE A 180 7.43 -11.55 -9.03
CA PHE A 180 7.57 -13.00 -8.93
C PHE A 180 6.25 -13.71 -9.27
N ARG A 181 5.14 -13.28 -8.65
CA ARG A 181 3.79 -13.82 -8.90
C ARG A 181 3.41 -13.67 -10.36
N PHE A 182 3.68 -12.51 -10.96
CA PHE A 182 3.39 -12.25 -12.36
C PHE A 182 4.19 -13.17 -13.31
N LEU A 183 5.51 -13.26 -13.14
CA LEU A 183 6.37 -14.11 -13.97
C LEU A 183 5.99 -15.59 -13.86
N MET A 184 5.72 -16.06 -12.65
CA MET A 184 5.28 -17.45 -12.43
C MET A 184 3.92 -17.73 -13.05
N ALA A 185 2.97 -16.80 -12.94
CA ALA A 185 1.65 -16.94 -13.55
C ALA A 185 1.74 -16.93 -15.09
N ALA A 186 2.56 -16.04 -15.67
CA ALA A 186 2.77 -15.95 -17.11
C ALA A 186 3.42 -17.22 -17.67
N ALA A 187 4.44 -17.76 -16.98
CA ALA A 187 5.06 -19.02 -17.34
C ALA A 187 4.08 -20.20 -17.24
N ALA A 188 3.29 -20.27 -16.16
CA ALA A 188 2.27 -21.31 -15.99
C ALA A 188 1.16 -21.24 -17.04
N ALA A 189 0.83 -20.04 -17.50
CA ALA A 189 -0.12 -19.78 -18.58
C ALA A 189 0.48 -20.03 -19.98
N GLY A 190 1.78 -20.31 -20.09
CA GLY A 190 2.47 -20.54 -21.35
C GLY A 190 2.73 -19.28 -22.18
N VAL A 191 2.62 -18.10 -21.55
CA VAL A 191 2.86 -16.79 -22.19
C VAL A 191 4.34 -16.56 -22.44
N ILE A 192 5.19 -17.00 -21.50
CA ILE A 192 6.64 -16.94 -21.58
C ILE A 192 7.25 -18.31 -21.30
N ASP A 193 8.46 -18.55 -21.83
CA ASP A 193 9.32 -19.65 -21.40
C ASP A 193 10.31 -19.11 -20.36
N LEU A 194 10.13 -19.49 -19.10
CA LEU A 194 10.98 -19.01 -18.01
C LEU A 194 12.18 -19.95 -17.87
N GLU A 195 13.37 -19.45 -18.19
CA GLU A 195 14.61 -20.24 -18.11
C GLU A 195 15.02 -20.58 -16.67
N LEU A 196 14.60 -19.76 -15.70
CA LEU A 196 14.90 -19.91 -14.28
C LEU A 196 13.78 -20.63 -13.56
N ASP A 197 14.12 -21.53 -12.64
CA ASP A 197 13.13 -22.06 -11.71
C ASP A 197 12.74 -21.04 -10.62
N ALA A 198 11.74 -21.38 -9.81
CA ALA A 198 11.20 -20.50 -8.78
C ALA A 198 12.23 -20.10 -7.71
N ASP A 199 13.19 -20.98 -7.39
CA ASP A 199 14.20 -20.71 -6.36
C ASP A 199 15.35 -19.87 -6.95
N GLU A 200 15.73 -20.15 -8.19
CA GLU A 200 16.69 -19.36 -8.96
C GLU A 200 16.19 -17.92 -9.18
N LEU A 201 14.92 -17.73 -9.57
CA LEU A 201 14.32 -16.41 -9.74
C LEU A 201 14.33 -15.61 -8.43
N ARG A 202 13.98 -16.25 -7.31
CA ARG A 202 14.06 -15.59 -5.99
C ARG A 202 15.49 -15.23 -5.60
N ALA A 203 16.46 -16.09 -5.91
CA ALA A 203 17.87 -15.81 -5.63
C ALA A 203 18.35 -14.59 -6.43
N LEU A 204 18.01 -14.52 -7.71
CA LEU A 204 18.32 -13.38 -8.58
C LEU A 204 17.70 -12.07 -8.07
N MET A 205 16.42 -12.10 -7.72
CA MET A 205 15.74 -10.93 -7.14
C MET A 205 16.41 -10.46 -5.85
N LYS A 206 16.80 -11.40 -4.99
CA LYS A 206 17.49 -11.10 -3.73
C LYS A 206 18.86 -10.45 -3.97
N GLU A 207 19.57 -10.86 -5.02
CA GLU A 207 20.85 -10.24 -5.40
C GLU A 207 20.68 -8.75 -5.79
N GLN A 208 19.58 -8.42 -6.48
CA GLN A 208 19.27 -7.07 -6.96
C GLN A 208 18.56 -6.18 -5.91
N GLU A 209 18.15 -6.74 -4.77
CA GLU A 209 17.34 -6.06 -3.75
C GLU A 209 17.97 -4.74 -3.25
N GLY A 210 19.30 -4.71 -3.13
CA GLY A 210 20.04 -3.54 -2.67
C GLY A 210 19.95 -2.37 -3.64
N GLU A 211 20.14 -2.63 -4.93
CA GLU A 211 20.05 -1.62 -5.99
C GLU A 211 18.62 -1.11 -6.14
N LEU A 212 17.65 -2.02 -6.16
CA LEU A 212 16.22 -1.68 -6.22
C LEU A 212 15.84 -0.76 -5.05
N ARG A 213 16.27 -1.08 -3.83
CA ARG A 213 16.01 -0.23 -2.65
C ARG A 213 16.56 1.18 -2.83
N LEU A 214 17.80 1.33 -3.29
CA LEU A 214 18.41 2.64 -3.49
C LEU A 214 17.69 3.44 -4.59
N SER A 215 17.31 2.77 -5.68
CA SER A 215 16.54 3.39 -6.77
C SER A 215 15.18 3.91 -6.29
N LEU A 216 14.45 3.11 -5.50
CA LEU A 216 13.15 3.50 -4.94
C LEU A 216 13.30 4.65 -3.93
N GLN A 217 14.32 4.62 -3.08
CA GLN A 217 14.60 5.71 -2.13
C GLN A 217 14.92 7.02 -2.86
N ALA A 218 15.74 6.98 -3.91
CA ALA A 218 16.04 8.16 -4.73
C ALA A 218 14.78 8.70 -5.42
N SER A 219 13.98 7.81 -6.01
CA SER A 219 12.74 8.17 -6.71
C SER A 219 11.69 8.77 -5.77
N SER A 220 11.53 8.19 -4.57
CA SER A 220 10.64 8.70 -3.51
C SER A 220 11.09 10.06 -2.99
N LEU A 221 12.40 10.26 -2.84
CA LEU A 221 12.98 11.52 -2.40
C LEU A 221 12.72 12.64 -3.44
N ALA A 222 12.92 12.35 -4.72
CA ALA A 222 12.63 13.29 -5.80
C ALA A 222 11.13 13.59 -5.91
N ALA A 223 10.28 12.57 -5.83
CA ALA A 223 8.82 12.74 -5.83
C ALA A 223 8.35 13.62 -4.65
N SER A 224 8.84 13.35 -3.44
CA SER A 224 8.53 14.16 -2.25
C SER A 224 9.00 15.61 -2.42
N ALA A 225 10.21 15.81 -2.96
CA ALA A 225 10.73 17.14 -3.22
C ALA A 225 9.87 17.94 -4.20
N TYR A 226 9.36 17.28 -5.24
CA TYR A 226 8.46 17.87 -6.22
C TYR A 226 7.09 18.18 -5.59
N THR A 227 6.45 17.20 -4.96
CA THR A 227 5.10 17.32 -4.40
C THR A 227 5.03 18.39 -3.31
N TYR A 228 6.02 18.46 -2.42
CA TYR A 228 6.00 19.37 -1.27
C TYR A 228 6.82 20.66 -1.47
N GLN A 229 7.17 21.01 -2.72
CA GLN A 229 8.05 22.16 -3.01
C GLN A 229 7.48 23.50 -2.51
N GLU A 230 6.16 23.65 -2.47
CA GLU A 230 5.47 24.88 -2.04
C GLU A 230 5.24 24.97 -0.52
N PHE A 231 5.60 23.93 0.24
CA PHE A 231 5.42 23.89 1.69
C PHE A 231 6.64 24.45 2.41
N SER A 232 6.41 25.09 3.55
CA SER A 232 7.48 25.54 4.44
C SER A 232 8.12 24.37 5.19
N ASP A 233 9.34 24.57 5.69
CA ASP A 233 10.04 23.53 6.48
C ASP A 233 9.24 23.13 7.73
N ALA A 234 8.51 24.07 8.35
CA ALA A 234 7.68 23.80 9.51
C ALA A 234 6.46 22.92 9.15
N GLU A 235 5.84 23.16 7.99
CA GLU A 235 4.71 22.36 7.51
C GLU A 235 5.17 20.94 7.11
N VAL A 236 6.31 20.81 6.41
CA VAL A 236 6.89 19.50 6.08
C VAL A 236 7.26 18.74 7.35
N GLN A 237 7.88 19.41 8.34
CA GLN A 237 8.20 18.78 9.62
C GLN A 237 6.93 18.30 10.36
N ALA A 238 5.88 19.13 10.42
CA ALA A 238 4.62 18.75 11.06
C ALA A 238 3.97 17.53 10.39
N TYR A 239 4.08 17.44 9.05
CA TYR A 239 3.61 16.25 8.34
C TYR A 239 4.44 15.02 8.68
N VAL A 240 5.78 15.13 8.68
CA VAL A 240 6.67 14.02 9.07
C VAL A 240 6.36 13.54 10.49
N GLU A 241 6.17 14.45 11.44
CA GLU A 241 5.81 14.10 12.82
C GLU A 241 4.48 13.36 12.90
N ALA A 242 3.45 13.80 12.15
CA ALA A 242 2.18 13.11 12.07
C ALA A 242 2.30 11.70 11.45
N LEU A 243 3.15 11.54 10.42
CA LEU A 243 3.42 10.24 9.80
C LEU A 243 4.15 9.28 10.73
N GLU A 244 4.97 9.80 11.66
CA GLU A 244 5.72 9.00 12.63
C GLU A 244 4.87 8.52 13.82
N GLU A 245 3.62 9.00 13.96
CA GLU A 245 2.70 8.50 14.98
C GLU A 245 2.24 7.08 14.66
N GLU A 246 2.29 6.18 15.66
CA GLU A 246 1.94 4.75 15.49
C GLU A 246 0.58 4.52 14.80
N PRO A 247 -0.51 5.24 15.15
CA PRO A 247 -1.79 5.04 14.47
C PRO A 247 -1.71 5.39 12.97
N MET A 248 -0.97 6.43 12.60
CA MET A 248 -0.78 6.82 11.20
C MET A 248 0.06 5.78 10.45
N GLN A 249 1.15 5.28 11.05
CA GLN A 249 1.96 4.22 10.46
C GLN A 249 1.14 2.94 10.22
N ARG A 250 0.23 2.60 11.15
CA ARG A 250 -0.63 1.42 11.01
C ARG A 250 -1.61 1.55 9.84
N VAL A 251 -2.14 2.75 9.62
CA VAL A 251 -2.94 3.06 8.42
C VAL A 251 -2.13 2.84 7.16
N TYR A 252 -0.93 3.42 7.05
CA TYR A 252 -0.09 3.28 5.85
C TYR A 252 0.36 1.83 5.61
N GLU A 253 0.71 1.10 6.67
CA GLU A 253 1.02 -0.33 6.57
C GLU A 253 -0.12 -1.11 5.93
N LEU A 254 -1.37 -0.85 6.36
CA LEU A 254 -2.54 -1.51 5.81
C LEU A 254 -2.86 -1.05 4.38
N LEU A 255 -2.84 0.25 4.11
CA LEU A 255 -3.08 0.80 2.78
C LEU A 255 -2.06 0.25 1.77
N ASN A 256 -0.77 0.23 2.13
CA ASN A 256 0.28 -0.34 1.30
C ASN A 256 0.05 -1.85 1.06
N ALA A 257 -0.27 -2.62 2.11
CA ALA A 257 -0.55 -4.04 1.97
C ALA A 257 -1.74 -4.32 1.02
N VAL A 258 -2.81 -3.52 1.12
CA VAL A 258 -3.96 -3.60 0.22
C VAL A 258 -3.57 -3.26 -1.21
N GLN A 259 -2.82 -2.17 -1.41
CA GLN A 259 -2.33 -1.79 -2.74
C GLN A 259 -1.49 -2.89 -3.38
N TYR A 260 -0.56 -3.48 -2.62
CA TYR A 260 0.31 -4.55 -3.11
C TYR A 260 -0.46 -5.83 -3.44
N GLU A 261 -1.43 -6.22 -2.61
CA GLU A 261 -2.24 -7.41 -2.88
C GLU A 261 -3.13 -7.21 -4.11
N ILE A 262 -3.77 -6.05 -4.25
CA ILE A 262 -4.56 -5.71 -5.44
C ILE A 262 -3.66 -5.75 -6.67
N THR A 263 -2.50 -5.08 -6.62
CA THR A 263 -1.56 -5.05 -7.75
C THR A 263 -1.16 -6.48 -8.14
N ALA A 264 -0.70 -7.30 -7.18
CA ALA A 264 -0.31 -8.68 -7.46
C ALA A 264 -1.45 -9.49 -8.07
N ASN A 265 -2.66 -9.38 -7.51
CA ASN A 265 -3.85 -10.07 -7.99
C ASN A 265 -4.24 -9.66 -9.43
N ARG A 266 -4.10 -8.37 -9.77
CA ARG A 266 -4.38 -7.87 -11.12
C ARG A 266 -3.34 -8.33 -12.13
N PHE A 267 -2.07 -8.35 -11.77
CA PHE A 267 -1.00 -8.90 -12.63
C PHE A 267 -1.14 -10.41 -12.83
N GLU A 268 -1.54 -11.18 -11.82
CA GLU A 268 -1.84 -12.62 -11.98
C GLU A 268 -3.00 -12.84 -12.95
N GLU A 269 -4.09 -12.09 -12.81
CA GLU A 269 -5.22 -12.13 -13.74
C GLU A 269 -4.77 -11.76 -15.17
N LEU A 270 -3.96 -10.72 -15.31
CA LEU A 270 -3.40 -10.31 -16.60
C LEU A 270 -2.62 -11.46 -17.25
N ALA A 271 -1.72 -12.11 -16.50
CA ALA A 271 -0.94 -13.24 -17.00
C ALA A 271 -1.83 -14.40 -17.46
N HIS A 272 -2.91 -14.71 -16.73
CA HIS A 272 -3.86 -15.74 -17.12
C HIS A 272 -4.59 -15.39 -18.41
N ARG A 273 -5.05 -14.15 -18.56
CA ARG A 273 -5.78 -13.70 -19.75
C ARG A 273 -4.90 -13.52 -20.97
N MET A 274 -3.60 -13.24 -20.79
CA MET A 274 -2.64 -13.17 -21.90
C MET A 274 -2.57 -14.47 -22.72
N ALA A 275 -2.86 -15.64 -22.13
CA ALA A 275 -2.94 -16.91 -22.86
C ALA A 275 -4.08 -16.95 -23.90
N GLU A 276 -5.07 -16.06 -23.78
CA GLU A 276 -6.19 -15.92 -24.72
C GLU A 276 -5.85 -14.99 -25.89
N LEU A 277 -4.76 -14.21 -25.78
CA LEU A 277 -4.35 -13.29 -26.83
C LEU A 277 -3.78 -14.04 -28.03
N THR A 278 -4.28 -13.68 -29.20
CA THR A 278 -3.70 -14.14 -30.47
C THR A 278 -2.75 -13.06 -30.98
N PRO A 279 -1.51 -13.40 -31.43
CA PRO A 279 -0.62 -12.43 -32.06
C PRO A 279 -1.35 -11.70 -33.19
N GLY A 280 -1.32 -10.37 -33.18
CA GLY A 280 -2.03 -9.55 -34.16
C GLY A 280 -1.53 -9.82 -35.57
N GLN A 281 -2.46 -10.04 -36.52
CA GLN A 281 -2.17 -9.81 -37.94
C GLN A 281 -2.30 -8.31 -38.16
N ASP A 282 -1.21 -7.65 -38.58
CA ASP A 282 -1.26 -6.25 -39.02
C ASP A 282 -2.39 -6.06 -40.05
N ILE A 283 -3.24 -5.06 -39.82
CA ILE A 283 -4.24 -4.56 -40.78
C ILE A 283 -3.70 -3.38 -41.58
#